data_AF-A0A3M1W0M5-F1
#
_entry.id   AF-A0A3M1W0M5-F1
#
_cell.length_a   1.000
_cell.length_b   1.000
_cell.length_c   1.000
_cell.angle_alpha   90.00
_cell.angle_beta   90.00
_cell.angle_gamma   90.00
#
_symmetry.space_group_name_H-M   'P 1'
#
loop_
_entity.id
_entity.type
_entity.pdbx_description
1 polymer ?
#
loop_
_entity_poly.entity_id
_entity_poly.type
_entity_poly.pdbx_seq_one_letter_code
_entity_poly.pdbx_strand_id
1 'polypeptide(L)' 'MKRSNWIRALFAVVALAAIVVGAAATVNQTYAKPSKPSNCYCPMVWDPVVCSNGHVYSNLCVAHCWGATGCKPAGPRPW' A
#
# COMPACT_ATOMS: atom_id res chain seq x y z
N MET A 1 43.90 -19.24 -24.05
CA MET A 1 43.22 -17.96 -23.75
C MET A 1 43.89 -17.30 -22.54
N LYS A 2 44.41 -16.08 -22.66
CA LYS A 2 45.27 -15.45 -21.62
C LYS A 2 44.51 -15.27 -20.32
N ARG A 3 45.12 -15.67 -19.18
CA ARG A 3 44.56 -15.58 -17.83
C ARG A 3 44.08 -14.15 -17.44
N SER A 4 44.52 -13.12 -18.15
CA SER A 4 44.05 -11.74 -17.96
C SER A 4 42.68 -11.47 -18.60
N ASN A 5 42.34 -12.17 -19.69
CA ASN A 5 41.12 -11.90 -20.46
C ASN A 5 39.87 -12.50 -19.79
N TRP A 6 39.99 -13.64 -19.10
CA TRP A 6 38.83 -14.22 -18.37
C TRP A 6 38.50 -13.44 -17.11
N ILE A 7 39.49 -12.87 -16.42
CA ILE A 7 39.27 -12.01 -15.25
C ILE A 7 38.49 -10.75 -15.67
N ARG A 8 38.89 -10.11 -16.77
CA ARG A 8 38.17 -8.96 -17.35
C ARG A 8 36.75 -9.31 -17.77
N ALA A 9 36.55 -10.48 -18.38
CA ALA A 9 35.22 -10.96 -18.74
C ALA A 9 34.34 -11.21 -17.51
N LEU A 10 34.88 -11.79 -16.44
CA LEU A 10 34.14 -12.00 -15.19
C LEU A 10 33.73 -10.67 -14.55
N PHE A 11 34.65 -9.70 -14.46
CA PHE A 11 34.30 -8.37 -13.94
C PHE A 11 33.20 -7.70 -14.77
N ALA A 12 33.24 -7.81 -16.10
CA ALA A 12 32.20 -7.28 -16.97
C ALA A 12 30.84 -7.96 -16.74
N VAL A 13 30.82 -9.29 -16.58
CA VAL A 13 29.58 -10.05 -16.33
C VAL A 13 28.99 -9.72 -14.96
N VAL A 14 29.82 -9.59 -13.92
CA VAL A 14 29.38 -9.21 -12.57
C VAL A 14 28.83 -7.77 -12.55
N ALA A 15 29.48 -6.83 -13.24
CA ALA A 15 29.02 -5.45 -13.35
C ALA A 15 27.67 -5.33 -14.06
N LEU A 16 27.45 -6.09 -15.14
CA LEU A 16 26.17 -6.10 -15.85
C LEU A 16 25.04 -6.71 -15.02
N ALA A 17 25.31 -7.74 -14.23
CA ALA A 17 24.31 -8.34 -13.34
C ALA A 17 23.86 -7.39 -12.21
N ALA A 18 24.77 -6.56 -11.68
CA ALA A 18 24.44 -5.56 -10.66
C ALA A 18 23.46 -4.47 -11.16
N ILE A 19 23.51 -4.15 -12.46
CA ILE A 19 22.61 -3.16 -13.08
C ILE A 19 21.16 -3.69 -13.13
N VAL A 20 20.96 -5.00 -13.27
CA VAL A 20 19.63 -5.63 -13.31
C VAL A 20 19.01 -5.74 -11.91
N VAL A 21 19.82 -5.94 -10.88
CA VAL A 21 19.35 -6.05 -9.48
C VAL A 21 19.08 -4.67 -8.84
N GLY A 22 19.82 -3.63 -9.24
CA GLY A 22 19.67 -2.28 -8.68
C GLY A 22 18.36 -1.56 -9.05
N ALA A 23 17.71 -1.93 -10.17
CA ALA A 23 16.46 -1.29 -10.60
C ALA A 23 15.23 -1.67 -9.75
N ALA A 24 15.29 -2.74 -8.96
CA ALA A 24 14.21 -3.15 -8.07
C ALA A 24 14.21 -2.40 -6.72
N ALA A 25 15.26 -1.65 -6.40
CA ALA A 25 15.42 -0.98 -5.11
C ALA A 25 14.93 0.48 -5.08
N THR A 26 14.37 1.02 -6.17
CA THR A 26 13.86 2.41 -6.22
C THR A 26 12.34 2.52 -6.20
N VAL A 27 11.60 1.44 -5.92
CA VAL A 27 10.20 1.57 -5.49
C VAL A 27 10.16 2.04 -4.03
N ASN A 28 10.56 3.29 -3.82
CA ASN A 28 10.14 4.03 -2.63
C ASN A 28 8.63 4.22 -2.77
N GLN A 29 7.90 3.27 -2.19
CA GLN A 29 6.45 3.15 -2.22
C GLN A 29 5.82 4.43 -1.63
N THR A 30 5.62 5.43 -2.47
CA THR A 30 4.81 6.62 -2.20
C THR A 30 3.31 6.33 -2.23
N TYR A 31 2.92 5.08 -2.48
CA TYR A 31 1.58 4.61 -2.15
C TYR A 31 1.44 4.66 -0.64
N ALA A 32 0.94 5.79 -0.13
CA ALA A 32 0.63 6.00 1.27
C ALA A 32 -0.17 4.78 1.76
N LYS A 33 0.53 3.87 2.44
CA LYS A 33 -0.12 2.83 3.23
C LYS A 33 -1.10 3.57 4.13
N PRO A 34 -2.40 3.26 4.13
CA PRO A 34 -3.33 3.92 5.03
C PRO A 34 -2.81 3.68 6.44
N SER A 35 -2.20 4.71 7.03
CA SER A 35 -1.75 4.64 8.41
C SER A 35 -3.04 4.64 9.21
N LYS A 36 -3.30 3.50 9.87
CA LYS A 36 -4.32 3.42 10.91
C LYS A 36 -4.06 4.62 11.85
N PRO A 37 -4.99 5.57 12.00
CA PRO A 37 -4.77 6.72 12.86
C PRO A 37 -4.47 6.20 14.26
N SER A 38 -3.32 6.59 14.85
CA SER A 38 -2.91 6.12 16.18
C SER A 38 -3.92 6.53 17.26
N ASN A 39 -4.74 7.56 17.01
CA ASN A 39 -5.96 7.87 17.73
C ASN A 39 -7.03 8.29 16.72
N CYS A 40 -8.13 7.54 16.61
CA CYS A 40 -9.23 7.93 15.74
C CYS A 40 -10.20 8.85 16.48
N TYR A 41 -10.25 10.10 16.04
CA TYR A 41 -11.27 11.04 16.50
C TYR A 41 -12.39 11.09 15.47
N CYS A 42 -13.51 10.43 15.78
CA CYS A 42 -14.70 10.45 14.93
C CYS A 42 -15.86 11.11 15.67
N PRO A 43 -16.69 11.90 14.97
CA PRO A 43 -17.89 12.46 15.57
C PRO A 43 -18.87 11.34 15.93
N MET A 44 -19.66 11.56 16.98
CA MET A 44 -20.76 10.67 17.38
C MET A 44 -22.01 10.90 16.53
N VAL A 45 -21.83 10.91 15.21
CA VAL A 45 -22.91 11.05 14.22
C VAL A 45 -23.27 9.68 13.66
N TRP A 46 -24.57 9.43 13.52
CA TRP A 46 -25.10 8.22 12.90
C TRP A 46 -25.40 8.45 11.42
N ASP A 47 -24.50 8.00 10.55
CA ASP A 47 -24.65 7.95 9.09
C ASP A 47 -24.10 6.60 8.58
N PRO A 48 -24.88 5.51 8.72
CA PRO A 48 -24.35 4.17 8.66
C PRO A 48 -23.87 3.78 7.26
N VAL A 49 -22.73 3.08 7.21
CA VAL A 49 -22.13 2.56 5.98
C VAL A 49 -21.90 1.05 6.06
N VAL A 50 -22.13 0.35 4.96
CA VAL A 50 -21.77 -1.07 4.75
C VAL A 50 -20.48 -1.12 3.94
N CYS A 51 -19.45 -1.80 4.44
CA CYS A 51 -18.15 -1.92 3.77
C CYS A 51 -17.94 -3.30 3.13
N SER A 52 -16.87 -3.47 2.36
CA SER A 52 -16.57 -4.73 1.63
C SER A 52 -16.39 -5.95 2.53
N ASN A 53 -16.11 -5.74 3.82
CA ASN A 53 -16.07 -6.80 4.82
C ASN A 53 -17.46 -7.24 5.31
N GLY A 54 -18.56 -6.66 4.79
CA GLY A 54 -19.93 -6.94 5.20
C GLY A 54 -20.35 -6.32 6.53
N HIS A 55 -19.46 -5.55 7.19
CA HIS A 55 -19.77 -4.90 8.45
C HIS A 55 -20.45 -3.55 8.23
N VAL A 56 -21.39 -3.23 9.12
CA VAL A 56 -21.99 -1.90 9.23
C VAL A 56 -21.19 -1.09 10.25
N TYR A 57 -20.74 0.09 9.84
CA TYR A 57 -20.12 1.06 10.74
C TYR A 57 -21.07 2.25 10.96
N SER A 58 -21.00 2.84 12.15
CA SER A 58 -21.86 3.97 12.56
C SER A 58 -21.70 5.20 11.66
N ASN A 59 -20.50 5.41 11.12
CA ASN A 59 -20.22 6.37 10.06
C ASN A 59 -18.93 6.02 9.30
N LEU A 60 -18.69 6.73 8.20
CA LEU A 60 -17.52 6.52 7.34
C LEU A 60 -16.18 6.77 8.07
N CYS A 61 -16.12 7.72 9.00
CA CYS A 61 -14.92 7.97 9.80
C CYS A 61 -14.56 6.73 10.63
N VAL A 62 -15.54 6.15 11.32
CA VAL A 62 -15.34 4.92 12.12
C VAL A 62 -14.93 3.76 11.21
N ALA A 63 -15.53 3.61 10.03
CA ALA A 63 -15.09 2.60 9.06
C ALA A 63 -13.61 2.73 8.69
N HIS A 64 -13.15 3.94 8.33
CA HIS A 64 -11.76 4.19 7.98
C HIS A 64 -10.80 4.01 9.15
N CYS A 65 -11.21 4.40 10.36
CA CYS A 65 -10.45 4.15 11.58
C CYS A 65 -10.15 2.64 11.76
N TRP A 66 -11.14 1.82 11.44
CA TRP A 66 -11.02 0.37 11.54
C TRP A 66 -10.29 -0.24 10.32
N GLY A 67 -9.93 0.57 9.32
CA GLY A 67 -9.27 0.14 8.09
C GLY A 67 -10.23 -0.53 7.10
N ALA A 68 -11.54 -0.32 7.24
CA ALA A 68 -12.52 -0.84 6.30
C ALA A 68 -12.49 -0.05 4.99
N THR A 69 -12.72 -0.76 3.89
CA THR A 69 -12.69 -0.24 2.52
C THR A 69 -13.97 -0.60 1.78
N GLY A 70 -14.21 0.06 0.64
CA GLY A 70 -15.39 -0.19 -0.20
C GLY A 70 -16.71 0.09 0.50
N CYS A 71 -16.74 1.13 1.32
CA CYS A 71 -17.90 1.53 2.11
C CYS A 71 -18.94 2.28 1.26
N LYS A 72 -20.21 1.90 1.40
CA LYS A 72 -21.37 2.54 0.78
C LYS A 72 -22.46 2.83 1.83
N PRO A 73 -23.36 3.80 1.62
CA PRO A 73 -24.48 4.04 2.53
C PRO A 73 -25.29 2.77 2.76
N ALA A 74 -25.71 2.52 4.01
CA ALA A 74 -26.45 1.32 4.38
C ALA A 74 -27.91 1.32 3.88
N GLY A 75 -28.45 2.49 3.49
CA GLY A 75 -29.81 2.62 2.97
C GLY A 75 -30.05 3.97 2.29
N PRO A 76 -31.24 4.18 1.71
CA PRO A 76 -31.63 5.49 1.17
C PRO A 76 -31.64 6.51 2.31
N ARG A 77 -30.91 7.62 2.14
CA ARG A 77 -30.96 8.74 3.07
C ARG A 77 -32.26 9.52 2.81
N PRO A 78 -33.17 9.65 3.78
CA PRO A 78 -34.42 10.40 3.61
C PRO A 78 -34.27 11.92 3.86
N TRP A 79 -33.03 12.43 3.95
CA TRP A 79 -32.68 13.84 4.22
C TRP A 79 -32.01 14.48 3.01
#